data_AF-A0A340Y657-F1
#
_entry.id   AF-A0A340Y657-F1
#
_cell.length_a   1.000
_cell.length_b   1.000
_cell.length_c   1.000
_cell.angle_alpha   90.00
_cell.angle_beta   90.00
_cell.angle_gamma   90.00
#
_symmetry.space_group_name_H-M   'P 1'
#
loop_
_entity.id
_entity.type
_entity.pdbx_description
1 polymer ?
#
loop_
_entity_poly.entity_id
_entity_poly.type
_entity_poly.pdbx_seq_one_letter_code
_entity_poly.pdbx_strand_id
1 'polypeptide(L)'
;MAALLLRWSLPMVMSICHRGTGIALSAGVSLFGLSALLVPGSFESHLELVKSLCLGPALIHTAKFALVFPLTYHTWNGIRHLMWDLGKGLTISQLYQSGVIVLVLTVLSSVGLAAM
;
A
#
# COMPACT_ATOMS: atom_id res chain seq x y z
N MET A 1 12.91 23.76 -5.31
CA MET A 1 14.33 23.74 -5.71
C MET A 1 15.27 23.11 -4.67
N ALA A 2 14.97 23.11 -3.36
CA ALA A 2 15.83 22.45 -2.36
C ALA A 2 15.86 20.90 -2.40
N ALA A 3 14.79 20.25 -2.89
CA ALA A 3 14.71 18.78 -2.96
C ALA A 3 15.68 18.14 -3.98
N LEU A 4 16.23 18.91 -4.93
CA LEU A 4 17.13 18.41 -5.97
C LEU A 4 18.60 18.35 -5.54
N LEU A 5 18.97 18.95 -4.40
CA LEU A 5 20.35 19.00 -3.89
C LEU A 5 20.60 18.05 -2.69
N LEU A 6 19.55 17.42 -2.16
CA LEU A 6 19.64 16.53 -1.00
C LEU A 6 19.91 15.09 -1.44
N ARG A 7 20.80 14.42 -0.69
CA ARG A 7 21.07 12.99 -0.88
C ARG A 7 19.88 12.18 -0.36
N TRP A 8 19.26 11.44 -1.27
CA TRP A 8 18.20 10.50 -0.94
C TRP A 8 18.71 9.41 0.01
N SER A 9 17.98 9.18 1.10
CA SER A 9 18.23 8.09 2.05
C SER A 9 17.03 7.15 2.09
N LEU A 10 17.26 5.89 2.45
CA LEU A 10 16.20 4.89 2.53
C LEU A 10 15.04 5.36 3.45
N PRO A 11 15.26 5.84 4.69
CA PRO A 11 14.16 6.31 5.54
C PRO A 11 13.39 7.49 4.94
N MET A 12 14.05 8.37 4.17
CA MET A 12 13.41 9.50 3.51
C MET A 12 12.45 9.05 2.41
N VAL A 13 12.91 8.16 1.51
CA VAL A 13 12.07 7.61 0.44
C VAL A 13 10.87 6.88 1.05
N MET A 14 11.12 6.06 2.09
CA MET A 14 10.05 5.34 2.77
C MET A 14 9.00 6.26 3.42
N SER A 15 9.42 7.40 3.99
CA SER A 15 8.50 8.39 4.54
C SER A 15 7.59 9.00 3.45
N ILE A 16 8.14 9.33 2.28
CA ILE A 16 7.35 9.83 1.15
C ILE A 16 6.40 8.75 0.65
N CYS A 17 6.87 7.52 0.48
CA CYS A 17 6.04 6.39 0.09
C CYS A 17 4.91 6.13 1.09
N HIS A 18 5.13 6.33 2.40
CA HIS A 18 4.10 6.17 3.42
C HIS A 18 2.97 7.19 3.25
N ARG A 19 3.30 8.44 2.94
CA ARG A 19 2.31 9.45 2.59
C ARG A 19 1.59 9.13 1.29
N GLY A 20 2.33 8.76 0.24
CA GLY A 20 1.76 8.41 -1.06
C GLY A 20 0.78 7.24 -0.99
N THR A 21 1.17 6.18 -0.30
CA THR A 21 0.28 5.03 -0.04
C THR A 21 -0.92 5.41 0.81
N GLY A 22 -0.76 6.24 1.85
CA GLY A 22 -1.88 6.75 2.64
C GLY A 22 -2.90 7.53 1.81
N ILE A 23 -2.43 8.46 0.98
CA ILE A 23 -3.28 9.23 0.06
C ILE A 23 -4.01 8.30 -0.91
N ALA A 24 -3.29 7.36 -1.54
CA ALA A 24 -3.88 6.42 -2.49
C ALA A 24 -4.95 5.53 -1.84
N LEU A 25 -4.71 5.03 -0.62
CA LEU A 25 -5.66 4.20 0.12
C LEU A 25 -6.89 5.01 0.54
N SER A 26 -6.71 6.23 1.08
CA SER A 26 -7.81 7.11 1.43
C SER A 26 -8.65 7.48 0.21
N ALA A 27 -8.03 7.77 -0.93
CA ALA A 27 -8.72 8.00 -2.20
C ALA A 27 -9.50 6.76 -2.63
N GLY A 28 -8.90 5.56 -2.58
CA GLY A 28 -9.56 4.30 -2.91
C GLY A 28 -10.80 4.02 -2.07
N VAL A 29 -10.70 4.17 -0.73
CA VAL A 29 -11.85 4.01 0.19
C VAL A 29 -12.93 5.05 -0.09
N SER A 30 -12.54 6.31 -0.31
CA SER A 30 -13.48 7.39 -0.58
C SER A 30 -14.22 7.19 -1.90
N LEU A 31 -13.51 6.79 -2.96
CA LEU A 31 -14.09 6.48 -4.26
C LEU A 31 -14.99 5.26 -4.20
N PHE A 32 -14.61 4.22 -3.46
CA PHE A 32 -15.46 3.06 -3.25
C PHE A 32 -16.76 3.45 -2.53
N GLY A 33 -16.67 4.22 -1.44
CA GLY A 33 -17.85 4.72 -0.73
C GLY A 33 -18.73 5.64 -1.60
N LEU A 34 -18.12 6.52 -2.39
CA LEU A 34 -18.86 7.38 -3.32
C LEU A 34 -19.53 6.57 -4.43
N SER A 35 -18.87 5.55 -4.95
CA SER A 35 -19.44 4.66 -5.97
C SER A 35 -20.68 3.94 -5.46
N ALA A 36 -20.69 3.54 -4.18
CA ALA A 36 -21.86 2.91 -3.57
C ALA A 36 -23.07 3.84 -3.46
N LEU A 37 -22.87 5.17 -3.50
CA LEU A 37 -23.94 6.17 -3.46
C LEU A 37 -24.39 6.62 -4.85
N LEU A 38 -23.45 6.73 -5.79
CA LEU A 38 -23.70 7.38 -7.08
C LEU A 38 -23.84 6.42 -8.26
N VAL A 39 -23.27 5.21 -8.17
CA VAL A 39 -23.28 4.24 -9.27
C VAL A 39 -24.46 3.28 -9.07
N PRO A 40 -25.36 3.13 -10.05
CA PRO A 40 -26.48 2.21 -9.94
C PRO A 40 -26.04 0.76 -10.06
N GLY A 41 -26.76 -0.14 -9.38
CA GLY A 41 -26.47 -1.58 -9.37
C GLY A 41 -25.87 -2.03 -8.04
N SER A 42 -25.94 -3.34 -7.77
CA SER A 42 -25.38 -3.93 -6.55
C SER A 42 -23.90 -4.24 -6.74
N PHE A 43 -23.18 -4.46 -5.64
CA PHE A 43 -21.79 -4.94 -5.72
C PHE A 43 -21.69 -6.24 -6.54
N GLU A 44 -22.66 -7.15 -6.39
CA GLU A 44 -22.74 -8.40 -7.14
C GLU A 44 -22.88 -8.16 -8.65
N SER A 45 -23.73 -7.24 -9.09
CA SER A 45 -23.88 -6.96 -10.53
C SER A 45 -22.59 -6.42 -11.15
N HIS A 46 -21.84 -5.60 -10.41
CA HIS A 46 -20.54 -5.10 -10.87
C HIS A 46 -19.47 -6.20 -10.89
N LEU A 47 -19.48 -7.13 -9.92
CA LEU A 47 -18.60 -8.28 -9.94
C LEU A 47 -18.88 -9.21 -11.13
N GLU A 48 -20.15 -9.50 -11.43
CA GLU A 48 -20.53 -10.31 -12.59
C GLU A 48 -20.13 -9.63 -13.91
N LEU A 49 -20.26 -8.30 -13.99
CA LEU A 49 -19.74 -7.53 -15.13
C LEU A 49 -18.23 -7.76 -15.29
N VAL A 50 -17.44 -7.61 -14.22
CA VAL A 50 -15.98 -7.83 -14.27
C VAL A 50 -15.64 -9.28 -14.65
N LYS A 51 -16.36 -10.28 -14.14
CA LYS A 51 -16.17 -11.69 -14.50
C LYS A 51 -16.47 -11.96 -15.97
N SER A 52 -17.51 -11.32 -16.53
CA SER A 52 -17.89 -11.49 -17.94
C SER A 52 -16.86 -10.94 -18.94
N LEU A 53 -15.92 -10.11 -18.48
CA LEU A 53 -14.77 -9.66 -19.27
C LEU A 53 -13.73 -10.77 -19.52
N CYS A 54 -13.87 -11.93 -18.87
CA CYS A 54 -12.99 -13.09 -19.05
C CYS A 54 -11.49 -12.76 -18.92
N LEU A 55 -11.15 -11.92 -17.92
CA LEU A 55 -9.78 -11.48 -17.69
C LEU A 55 -8.85 -12.65 -17.37
N GLY A 56 -7.65 -12.66 -17.96
CA GLY A 56 -6.67 -13.72 -17.74
C GLY A 56 -6.17 -13.77 -16.28
N PRO A 57 -5.80 -14.95 -15.75
CA PRO A 57 -5.35 -15.11 -14.36
C PRO A 57 -4.18 -14.20 -13.97
N ALA A 58 -3.24 -13.95 -14.89
CA ALA A 58 -2.11 -13.06 -14.67
C ALA A 58 -2.54 -11.61 -14.44
N LEU A 59 -3.54 -11.13 -15.19
CA LEU A 59 -4.06 -9.78 -15.04
C LEU A 59 -4.82 -9.63 -13.71
N ILE A 60 -5.63 -10.63 -13.35
CA ILE A 60 -6.32 -10.65 -12.06
C ILE A 60 -5.33 -10.64 -10.90
N HIS A 61 -4.28 -11.48 -10.96
CA HIS A 61 -3.25 -11.51 -9.93
C HIS A 61 -2.49 -10.18 -9.83
N THR A 62 -2.17 -9.56 -10.97
CA THR A 62 -1.52 -8.24 -11.00
C THR A 62 -2.41 -7.16 -10.39
N ALA A 63 -3.71 -7.17 -10.68
CA ALA A 63 -4.67 -6.24 -10.08
C ALA A 63 -4.80 -6.45 -8.57
N LYS A 64 -4.89 -7.70 -8.10
CA LYS A 64 -4.87 -8.04 -6.67
C LYS A 64 -3.59 -7.53 -6.00
N PHE A 65 -2.43 -7.80 -6.60
CA PHE A 65 -1.14 -7.34 -6.09
C PHE A 65 -1.06 -5.80 -6.00
N ALA A 66 -1.49 -5.10 -7.06
CA ALA A 66 -1.49 -3.65 -7.10
C ALA A 66 -2.39 -3.01 -6.03
N LEU A 67 -3.49 -3.68 -5.65
CA LEU A 67 -4.37 -3.23 -4.56
C LEU A 67 -3.75 -3.50 -3.17
N VAL A 68 -3.19 -4.69 -2.96
CA VAL A 68 -2.71 -5.11 -1.63
C VAL A 68 -1.31 -4.58 -1.28
N PHE A 69 -0.48 -4.28 -2.28
CA PHE A 69 0.86 -3.74 -2.07
C PHE A 69 0.89 -2.41 -1.29
N PRO A 70 0.16 -1.34 -1.70
CA PRO A 70 0.14 -0.10 -0.92
C PRO A 70 -0.47 -0.31 0.47
N LEU A 71 -1.45 -1.20 0.61
CA LEU A 71 -2.06 -1.54 1.89
C LEU A 71 -1.04 -2.14 2.86
N THR A 72 -0.38 -3.23 2.47
CA THR A 72 0.59 -3.93 3.33
C THR A 72 1.79 -3.04 3.65
N TYR A 73 2.30 -2.29 2.67
CA TYR A 73 3.38 -1.32 2.91
C TYR A 73 2.98 -0.29 3.97
N HIS A 74 1.79 0.32 3.80
CA HIS A 74 1.32 1.34 4.70
C HIS A 74 1.09 0.79 6.11
N THR A 75 0.57 -0.43 6.23
CA THR A 75 0.37 -1.11 7.52
C THR A 75 1.71 -1.40 8.22
N TRP A 76 2.67 -2.05 7.56
CA TRP A 76 3.95 -2.38 8.18
C TRP A 76 4.77 -1.15 8.53
N ASN A 77 4.82 -0.16 7.63
CA ASN A 77 5.49 1.09 7.94
C ASN A 77 4.73 1.91 9.01
N GLY A 78 3.40 1.80 9.07
CA GLY A 78 2.58 2.38 10.14
C GLY A 78 2.91 1.80 11.51
N ILE A 79 3.08 0.48 11.63
CA ILE A 79 3.56 -0.16 12.87
C ILE A 79 4.94 0.38 13.27
N ARG A 80 5.85 0.54 12.30
CA ARG A 80 7.17 1.15 12.53
C ARG A 80 7.05 2.59 13.05
N HIS A 81 6.13 3.40 12.52
CA HIS A 81 5.84 4.74 13.03
C HIS A 81 5.30 4.71 14.47
N LEU A 82 4.34 3.82 14.78
CA LEU A 82 3.83 3.67 16.16
C LEU A 82 4.92 3.26 17.15
N MET A 83 5.89 2.44 16.72
CA MET A 83 7.06 2.11 17.54
C MET A 83 7.96 3.33 17.80
N TRP A 84 8.08 4.23 16.82
CA TRP A 84 8.77 5.51 17.00
C TRP A 84 8.04 6.45 17.95
N ASP A 85 6.71 6.45 17.93
CA ASP A 85 5.88 7.23 18.87
C ASP A 85 6.07 6.76 20.32
N LEU A 86 6.44 5.49 20.52
CA LEU A 86 6.85 4.93 21.81
C LEU A 86 8.33 5.19 22.16
N GLY A 87 9.06 5.96 21.35
CA GLY A 87 10.48 6.26 21.55
C GLY A 87 11.44 5.12 21.21
N LYS A 88 10.99 4.07 20.51
CA LYS A 88 11.79 2.86 20.22
C LYS A 88 12.36 2.91 18.79
N GLY A 89 13.58 2.41 18.57
CA GLY A 89 14.11 2.21 17.22
C GLY A 89 14.58 3.49 16.50
N LEU A 90 14.99 4.52 17.26
CA LEU A 90 15.31 5.86 16.74
C LEU A 90 16.79 6.08 16.40
N THR A 91 17.67 5.08 16.62
CA THR A 91 19.07 5.18 16.17
C THR A 91 19.17 5.00 14.66
N ILE A 92 20.18 5.59 14.01
CA ILE A 92 20.38 5.48 12.55
C ILE A 92 20.42 4.01 12.10
N SER A 93 21.16 3.15 12.79
CA SER A 93 21.23 1.72 12.45
C SER A 93 19.84 1.06 12.48
N GLN A 94 19.06 1.32 13.54
CA GLN A 94 17.71 0.79 13.70
C GLN A 94 16.74 1.34 12.64
N LEU A 95 16.89 2.59 12.21
CA LEU A 95 16.09 3.15 11.12
C LEU A 95 16.29 2.38 9.81
N TYR A 96 17.52 2.03 9.46
CA TYR A 96 17.80 1.23 8.26
C TYR A 96 17.35 -0.23 8.42
N GLN A 97 17.63 -0.86 9.57
CA GLN A 97 17.21 -2.24 9.84
C GLN A 97 15.68 -2.38 9.79
N SER A 98 14.95 -1.55 10.53
CA SER A 98 13.48 -1.54 10.50
C SER A 98 12.93 -1.21 9.12
N GLY A 99 13.61 -0.35 8.35
CA GLY A 99 13.24 -0.04 6.98
C GLY A 99 13.29 -1.26 6.06
N VAL A 100 14.38 -2.02 6.10
CA VAL A 100 14.54 -3.26 5.33
C VAL A 100 13.51 -4.31 5.76
N ILE A 101 13.28 -4.47 7.07
CA ILE A 101 12.27 -5.40 7.60
C ILE A 101 10.88 -5.07 7.04
N VAL A 102 10.47 -3.80 7.05
CA VAL A 102 9.19 -3.36 6.48
C VAL A 102 9.09 -3.72 5.00
N LEU A 103 10.15 -3.49 4.20
CA LEU A 103 10.14 -3.82 2.77
C LEU A 103 10.00 -5.32 2.51
N VAL A 104 10.72 -6.16 3.27
CA VAL A 104 10.62 -7.62 3.15
C VAL A 104 9.20 -8.10 3.53
N LEU A 105 8.67 -7.63 4.66
CA LEU A 105 7.32 -7.97 5.10
C LEU A 105 6.26 -7.52 4.09
N THR A 106 6.43 -6.34 3.50
CA THR A 106 5.55 -5.82 2.43
C THR A 106 5.51 -6.77 1.25
N VAL A 107 6.66 -7.16 0.71
CA VAL A 107 6.72 -8.06 -0.46
C VAL A 107 6.12 -9.42 -0.14
N LEU A 108 6.51 -10.05 0.97
CA LEU A 108 6.02 -11.37 1.35
C LEU A 108 4.51 -11.38 1.57
N SER A 109 3.98 -10.41 2.33
CA SER A 109 2.54 -10.32 2.58
C SER A 109 1.75 -9.96 1.32
N SER A 110 2.27 -9.09 0.45
CA SER A 110 1.61 -8.74 -0.81
C SER A 110 1.49 -9.92 -1.77
N VAL A 111 2.59 -10.67 -1.96
CA VAL A 111 2.60 -11.86 -2.82
C VAL A 111 1.68 -12.93 -2.25
N GLY A 112 1.76 -13.19 -0.94
CA GLY A 112 0.91 -14.17 -0.27
C GLY A 112 -0.58 -13.83 -0.42
N LEU A 113 -0.97 -12.60 -0.12
CA LEU A 113 -2.37 -12.16 -0.20
C LEU A 113 -2.90 -12.09 -1.64
N ALA A 114 -2.05 -11.74 -2.62
CA ALA A 114 -2.48 -11.70 -4.03
C ALA A 114 -2.68 -13.10 -4.64
N ALA A 115 -2.08 -14.12 -4.05
CA ALA A 115 -2.21 -15.51 -4.48
C ALA A 115 -3.42 -16.25 -3.86
N MET A 116 -4.02 -15.70 -2.79
CA MET A 116 -5.28 -16.17 -2.20
C MET A 116 -6.49 -15.71 -3.03
#